data_AF-A0A8J3U615-F1
#
_entry.id   AF-A0A8J3U615-F1
#
_cell.length_a   1.000
_cell.length_b   1.000
_cell.length_c   1.000
_cell.angle_alpha   90.00
_cell.angle_beta   90.00
_cell.angle_gamma   90.00
#
_symmetry.space_group_name_H-M   'P 1'
#
loop_
_entity.id
_entity.type
_entity.pdbx_description
1 polymer ?
#
loop_
_entity_poly.entity_id
_entity_poly.type
_entity_poly.pdbx_seq_one_letter_code
_entity_poly.pdbx_strand_id
1 'polypeptide(L)'
;MNAEEGLSPGQALEEIDRVDQEVRRSARGVARLFLILGLCTMVYWPAVSLGRGLVAGLAGAGWIVLTIASCVYWSRMRVRDSYTMRINSRVSAMYVLATVVVFAFVALVLPDDRGLGWIAALVALSVLAGSSLVYAAWRIREVR
;
A
#
# COMPACT_ATOMS: atom_id res chain seq x y z
N MET A 1 18.18 -43.32 20.29
CA MET A 1 18.60 -42.16 21.11
C MET A 1 18.43 -40.91 20.25
N ASN A 2 17.61 -39.91 20.53
CA ASN A 2 16.58 -39.69 21.53
C ASN A 2 15.50 -38.82 20.86
N ALA A 3 14.25 -39.05 21.24
CA ALA A 3 13.13 -38.19 20.95
C ALA A 3 13.31 -36.84 21.68
N GLU A 4 12.74 -35.78 21.09
CA GLU A 4 12.27 -34.59 21.82
C GLU A 4 13.34 -33.78 22.59
N GLU A 5 14.19 -33.04 21.87
CA GLU A 5 14.64 -31.74 22.40
C GLU A 5 13.52 -30.72 22.19
N GLY A 6 12.42 -30.92 22.94
CA GLY A 6 11.39 -29.90 23.10
C GLY A 6 12.02 -28.69 23.76
N LEU A 7 11.91 -27.53 23.10
CA LEU A 7 12.32 -26.23 23.65
C LEU A 7 11.92 -26.16 25.13
N SER A 8 12.87 -25.84 26.00
CA SER A 8 12.53 -25.63 27.41
C SER A 8 11.48 -24.51 27.49
N PRO A 9 10.56 -24.52 28.48
CA PRO A 9 9.52 -23.49 28.58
C PRO A 9 10.05 -22.06 28.54
N GLY A 10 11.27 -21.83 29.07
CA GLY A 10 11.97 -20.55 28.99
C GLY A 10 12.48 -20.21 27.59
N GLN A 11 13.04 -21.18 26.86
CA GLN A 11 13.47 -20.99 25.47
C GLN A 11 12.28 -20.81 24.52
N ALA A 12 11.16 -21.48 24.78
CA ALA A 12 9.92 -21.29 24.04
C ALA A 12 9.36 -19.86 24.23
N LEU A 13 9.37 -19.35 25.46
CA LEU A 13 8.96 -17.96 25.76
C LEU A 13 9.89 -16.93 25.11
N GLU A 14 11.20 -17.15 25.16
CA GLU A 14 12.19 -16.25 24.54
C GLU A 14 12.09 -16.25 23.01
N GLU A 15 11.85 -17.41 22.39
CA GLU A 15 11.60 -17.52 20.95
C GLU A 15 10.27 -16.84 20.56
N ILE A 16 9.21 -16.97 21.37
CA ILE A 16 7.93 -16.26 21.17
C ILE A 16 8.12 -14.75 21.24
N ASP A 17 8.85 -14.23 22.23
CA ASP A 17 9.13 -12.80 22.37
C ASP A 17 9.99 -12.28 21.21
N ARG A 18 10.98 -13.06 20.75
CA ARG A 18 11.80 -12.71 19.59
C ARG A 18 10.96 -12.65 18.31
N VAL A 19 10.10 -13.64 18.10
CA VAL A 19 9.18 -13.68 16.95
C VAL A 19 8.17 -12.53 17.01
N ASP A 20 7.59 -12.23 18.18
CA ASP A 20 6.67 -11.10 18.34
C ASP A 20 7.36 -9.76 18.05
N GLN A 21 8.61 -9.57 18.49
CA GLN A 21 9.39 -8.38 18.17
C GLN A 21 9.73 -8.25 16.68
N GLU A 22 10.06 -9.35 15.99
CA GLU A 22 10.30 -9.36 14.54
C GLU A 22 9.02 -9.06 13.75
N VAL A 23 7.89 -9.66 14.12
CA VAL A 23 6.57 -9.39 13.55
C VAL A 23 6.19 -7.92 13.76
N ARG A 24 6.40 -7.37 14.96
CA ARG A 24 6.16 -5.96 15.30
C ARG A 24 7.05 -4.97 14.55
N ARG A 25 8.28 -5.34 14.20
CA ARG A 25 9.16 -4.51 13.35
C ARG A 25 8.72 -4.56 11.88
N SER A 26 8.37 -5.75 11.39
CA SER A 26 7.89 -5.96 10.02
C SER A 26 6.57 -5.22 9.74
N ALA A 27 5.59 -5.34 10.63
CA ALA A 27 4.28 -4.70 10.49
C ALA A 27 4.35 -3.16 10.42
N ARG A 28 5.29 -2.53 11.17
CA ARG A 28 5.51 -1.07 11.11
C ARG A 28 5.99 -0.60 9.75
N GLY A 29 6.84 -1.38 9.09
CA GLY A 29 7.32 -1.08 7.76
C GLY A 29 6.18 -1.16 6.73
N VAL A 30 5.37 -2.22 6.77
CA VAL A 30 4.20 -2.39 5.88
C VAL A 30 3.19 -1.26 6.06
N ALA A 31 2.86 -0.89 7.30
CA ALA A 31 1.94 0.21 7.58
C ALA A 31 2.47 1.56 7.04
N ARG A 32 3.78 1.82 7.12
CA ARG A 32 4.37 3.03 6.53
C ARG A 32 4.30 3.00 5.00
N LEU A 33 4.60 1.86 4.38
CA LEU A 33 4.52 1.71 2.93
C LEU A 33 3.10 2.00 2.44
N PHE A 34 2.08 1.39 3.04
CA PHE A 34 0.68 1.64 2.69
C PHE A 34 0.26 3.10 2.86
N LEU A 35 0.70 3.75 3.94
CA LEU A 35 0.41 5.16 4.14
C LEU A 35 1.02 6.03 3.04
N ILE A 36 2.30 5.81 2.72
CA ILE A 36 3.01 6.55 1.66
C ILE A 36 2.32 6.31 0.32
N LEU A 37 2.07 5.04 -0.03
CA LEU A 37 1.45 4.67 -1.30
C LEU A 37 0.04 5.25 -1.43
N GLY A 38 -0.75 5.22 -0.36
CA GLY A 38 -2.07 5.82 -0.30
C GLY A 38 -2.03 7.32 -0.56
N LEU A 39 -1.19 8.07 0.16
CA LEU A 39 -1.03 9.51 -0.03
C LEU A 39 -0.52 9.86 -1.45
N CYS A 40 0.49 9.13 -1.93
CA CYS A 40 0.98 9.32 -3.29
C CYS A 40 -0.10 9.05 -4.34
N THR A 41 -0.98 8.07 -4.13
CA THR A 41 -2.12 7.79 -5.04
C THR A 41 -3.06 8.99 -5.14
N MET A 42 -3.38 9.61 -4.00
CA MET A 42 -4.30 10.76 -3.95
C MET A 42 -3.76 11.96 -4.74
N VAL A 43 -2.44 12.12 -4.79
CA VAL A 43 -1.76 13.23 -5.49
C VAL A 43 -1.42 12.88 -6.93
N TYR A 44 -1.02 11.64 -7.20
CA TYR A 44 -0.58 11.16 -8.50
C TYR A 44 -1.65 11.34 -9.57
N TRP A 45 -2.87 10.86 -9.30
CA TRP A 45 -3.94 10.86 -10.29
C TRP A 45 -4.35 12.28 -10.74
N PRO A 46 -4.56 13.24 -9.84
CA PRO A 46 -4.76 14.64 -10.23
C PRO A 46 -3.53 15.23 -10.94
N ALA A 47 -2.31 14.96 -10.44
CA ALA A 47 -1.09 15.54 -11.00
C ALA A 47 -0.81 15.07 -12.44
N VAL A 48 -1.06 13.80 -12.76
CA VAL A 48 -0.83 13.25 -14.11
C VAL A 48 -1.97 13.62 -15.07
N SER A 49 -3.20 13.74 -14.58
CA SER A 49 -4.39 13.97 -15.42
C SER A 49 -4.69 15.44 -15.66
N LEU A 50 -4.37 16.31 -14.69
CA LEU A 50 -4.63 17.76 -14.76
C LEU A 50 -3.34 18.56 -14.95
N GLY A 51 -2.19 18.02 -14.56
CA GLY A 51 -0.90 18.67 -14.74
C GLY A 51 -0.56 18.82 -16.21
N ARG A 52 0.05 19.96 -16.56
CA ARG A 52 0.57 20.22 -17.92
C ARG A 52 2.09 20.09 -17.94
N GLY A 53 2.62 19.57 -19.04
CA GLY A 53 4.07 19.51 -19.30
C GLY A 53 4.84 18.79 -18.20
N LEU A 54 5.75 19.53 -17.55
CA LEU A 54 6.67 19.00 -16.53
C LEU A 54 5.97 18.37 -15.33
N VAL A 55 4.81 18.88 -14.91
CA VAL A 55 4.10 18.36 -13.72
C VAL A 55 3.63 16.93 -13.95
N ALA A 56 3.01 16.66 -15.10
CA ALA A 56 2.57 15.31 -15.45
C ALA A 56 3.76 14.35 -15.65
N GLY A 57 4.84 14.84 -16.28
CA GLY A 57 6.07 14.06 -16.46
C GLY A 57 6.73 13.66 -15.14
N LEU A 58 6.87 14.61 -14.20
CA LEU A 58 7.43 14.34 -12.87
C LEU A 58 6.53 13.43 -12.04
N ALA A 59 5.20 13.60 -12.12
CA ALA A 59 4.25 12.71 -11.46
C ALA A 59 4.37 11.27 -11.96
N GLY A 60 4.46 11.08 -13.28
CA GLY A 60 4.70 9.78 -13.90
C GLY A 60 6.02 9.15 -13.47
N ALA A 61 7.11 9.90 -13.55
CA ALA A 61 8.43 9.41 -13.13
C ALA A 61 8.48 9.04 -11.63
N GLY A 62 7.92 9.91 -10.77
CA GLY A 62 7.83 9.65 -9.33
C GLY A 62 7.02 8.39 -9.01
N TRP A 63 5.93 8.15 -9.74
CA TRP A 63 5.12 6.95 -9.59
C TRP A 63 5.85 5.67 -9.98
N ILE A 64 6.63 5.70 -11.06
CA ILE A 64 7.46 4.58 -11.49
C ILE A 64 8.51 4.26 -10.41
N VAL A 65 9.22 5.28 -9.92
CA VAL A 65 10.22 5.11 -8.85
C VAL A 65 9.58 4.52 -7.60
N LEU A 66 8.42 5.03 -7.19
CA LEU A 66 7.68 4.53 -6.03
C LEU A 66 7.25 3.07 -6.21
N THR A 67 6.79 2.70 -7.40
CA THR A 67 6.38 1.33 -7.73
C THR A 67 7.57 0.38 -7.64
N ILE A 68 8.70 0.75 -8.26
CA ILE A 68 9.95 -0.05 -8.21
C ILE A 68 10.42 -0.20 -6.76
N ALA A 69 10.48 0.89 -6.00
CA ALA A 69 10.88 0.87 -4.60
C ALA A 69 9.96 -0.05 -3.76
N SER A 70 8.65 -0.03 -4.02
CA SER A 70 7.67 -0.88 -3.37
C SER A 70 7.87 -2.36 -3.73
N CYS A 71 8.05 -2.69 -5.01
CA CYS A 71 8.35 -4.05 -5.46
C CYS A 71 9.64 -4.59 -4.83
N VAL A 72 10.71 -3.79 -4.81
CA VAL A 72 11.98 -4.16 -4.17
C VAL A 72 11.77 -4.38 -2.67
N TYR A 73 11.06 -3.49 -2.00
CA TYR A 73 10.74 -3.62 -0.58
C TYR A 73 9.99 -4.93 -0.29
N TRP A 74 8.94 -5.23 -1.06
CA TRP A 74 8.18 -6.48 -0.93
C TRP A 74 9.04 -7.72 -1.20
N SER A 75 9.90 -7.68 -2.23
CA SER A 75 10.81 -8.79 -2.56
C SER A 75 11.80 -9.08 -1.43
N ARG A 76 12.30 -8.03 -0.76
CA ARG A 76 13.22 -8.15 0.38
C ARG A 76 12.51 -8.59 1.64
N MET A 77 11.21 -8.33 1.76
CA MET A 77 10.43 -8.72 2.93
C MET A 77 10.12 -10.22 3.03
N ARG A 78 10.52 -11.06 2.05
CA ARG A 78 10.44 -12.55 2.03
C ARG A 78 9.45 -13.07 3.09
N VAL A 79 8.18 -12.86 2.79
CA VAL A 79 7.03 -12.96 3.70
C VAL A 79 7.05 -14.29 4.44
N ARG A 80 7.53 -14.28 5.69
CA ARG A 80 7.58 -15.45 6.59
C ARG A 80 6.31 -15.61 7.42
N ASP A 81 5.29 -14.80 7.15
CA ASP A 81 4.06 -14.74 7.94
C ASP A 81 2.80 -14.69 7.05
N SER A 82 2.10 -15.81 7.02
CA SER A 82 0.87 -16.06 6.23
C SER A 82 -0.28 -15.12 6.58
N TYR A 83 -0.31 -14.59 7.81
CA TYR A 83 -1.37 -13.68 8.27
C TYR A 83 -1.21 -12.29 7.63
N THR A 84 0.00 -11.75 7.66
CA THR A 84 0.35 -10.49 7.01
C THR A 84 0.12 -10.56 5.49
N MET A 85 0.37 -11.72 4.88
CA MET A 85 0.13 -11.96 3.45
C MET A 85 -1.36 -11.89 3.06
N ARG A 86 -2.26 -12.38 3.91
CA ARG A 86 -3.71 -12.41 3.64
C ARG A 86 -4.37 -11.04 3.77
N ILE A 87 -3.93 -10.23 4.74
CA ILE A 87 -4.37 -8.82 4.85
C ILE A 87 -3.82 -8.03 3.66
N ASN A 88 -2.54 -8.22 3.33
CA ASN A 88 -1.90 -7.55 2.21
C ASN A 88 -2.61 -7.87 0.88
N SER A 89 -3.00 -9.12 0.63
CA SER A 89 -3.65 -9.48 -0.64
C SER A 89 -5.03 -8.84 -0.81
N ARG A 90 -5.85 -8.81 0.24
CA ARG A 90 -7.19 -8.19 0.18
C ARG A 90 -7.10 -6.68 0.00
N VAL A 91 -6.23 -6.03 0.76
CA VAL A 91 -6.00 -4.58 0.66
C VAL A 91 -5.43 -4.23 -0.71
N SER A 92 -4.44 -4.98 -1.18
CA SER A 92 -3.86 -4.77 -2.51
C SER A 92 -4.89 -4.97 -3.62
N ALA A 93 -5.76 -5.99 -3.52
CA ALA A 93 -6.83 -6.21 -4.49
C ALA A 93 -7.84 -5.06 -4.52
N MET A 94 -8.28 -4.58 -3.35
CA MET A 94 -9.17 -3.40 -3.26
C MET A 94 -8.51 -2.15 -3.83
N TYR A 95 -7.23 -1.93 -3.52
CA TYR A 95 -6.47 -0.81 -4.05
C TYR A 95 -6.31 -0.89 -5.58
N VAL A 96 -5.97 -2.06 -6.11
CA VAL A 96 -5.86 -2.29 -7.56
C VAL A 96 -7.21 -2.04 -8.23
N LEU A 97 -8.30 -2.56 -7.66
CA LEU A 97 -9.64 -2.33 -8.19
C LEU A 97 -9.98 -0.83 -8.20
N ALA A 98 -9.73 -0.11 -7.12
CA ALA A 98 -9.96 1.33 -7.06
C ALA A 98 -9.09 2.10 -8.06
N THR A 99 -7.83 1.69 -8.22
CA THR A 99 -6.90 2.27 -9.20
C THR A 99 -7.39 2.04 -10.64
N VAL A 100 -7.91 0.85 -10.95
CA VAL A 100 -8.51 0.52 -12.24
C VAL A 100 -9.75 1.38 -12.50
N VAL A 101 -10.59 1.61 -11.48
CA VAL A 101 -11.75 2.51 -11.59
C VAL A 101 -11.31 3.93 -11.91
N VAL A 102 -10.31 4.48 -11.20
CA VAL A 102 -9.77 5.82 -11.50
C VAL A 102 -9.21 5.87 -12.91
N PHE A 103 -8.45 4.85 -13.32
CA PHE A 103 -7.89 4.75 -14.67
C PHE A 103 -8.99 4.76 -15.73
N ALA A 104 -10.01 3.90 -15.58
CA ALA A 104 -11.13 3.83 -16.52
C ALA A 104 -11.88 5.16 -16.59
N PHE A 105 -12.07 5.82 -15.46
CA PHE A 105 -12.67 7.16 -15.42
C PHE A 105 -11.84 8.17 -16.21
N VAL A 106 -10.53 8.24 -15.98
CA VAL A 106 -9.64 9.17 -16.69
C VAL A 106 -9.56 8.85 -18.19
N ALA A 107 -9.46 7.58 -18.56
CA ALA A 107 -9.21 7.16 -19.93
C ALA A 107 -10.47 7.14 -20.81
N LEU A 108 -11.64 6.87 -20.23
CA LEU A 108 -12.87 6.62 -20.99
C LEU A 108 -13.97 7.64 -20.75
N VAL A 109 -13.96 8.34 -19.62
CA VAL A 109 -15.09 9.18 -19.17
C VAL A 109 -14.71 10.64 -19.08
N LEU A 110 -13.49 10.97 -18.66
CA LEU A 110 -13.05 12.34 -18.41
C LEU A 110 -12.94 13.13 -19.73
N PRO A 111 -13.80 14.14 -19.96
CA PRO A 111 -13.76 14.90 -21.20
C PRO A 111 -12.56 15.85 -21.27
N ASP A 112 -12.17 16.24 -22.49
CA ASP A 112 -11.09 17.18 -22.75
C ASP A 112 -11.45 18.61 -22.30
N ASP A 113 -12.71 19.02 -22.45
CA ASP A 113 -13.31 20.25 -21.91
C ASP A 113 -13.78 20.05 -20.47
N ARG A 114 -12.82 19.73 -19.60
CA ARG A 114 -13.09 19.39 -18.19
C ARG A 114 -13.43 20.61 -17.34
N GLY A 115 -14.72 20.76 -17.03
CA GLY A 115 -15.23 21.69 -16.02
C GLY A 115 -14.96 21.25 -14.57
N LEU A 116 -15.25 22.12 -13.61
CA LEU A 116 -14.97 21.91 -12.18
C LEU A 116 -15.58 20.62 -11.60
N GLY A 117 -16.77 20.21 -12.07
CA GLY A 117 -17.42 18.97 -11.62
C GLY A 117 -16.60 17.71 -11.92
N TRP A 118 -16.00 17.65 -13.12
CA TRP A 118 -15.14 16.53 -13.53
C TRP A 118 -13.83 16.49 -12.75
N ILE A 119 -13.26 17.65 -12.46
CA ILE A 119 -12.07 17.79 -11.61
C ILE A 119 -12.37 17.29 -10.19
N ALA A 120 -13.49 17.72 -9.61
CA ALA A 120 -13.91 17.29 -8.28
C ALA A 120 -14.15 15.77 -8.23
N ALA A 121 -14.79 15.19 -9.25
CA ALA A 121 -14.99 13.75 -9.34
C ALA A 121 -13.67 12.98 -9.41
N LEU A 122 -12.71 13.45 -10.22
CA LEU A 122 -11.37 12.85 -10.28
C LEU A 122 -10.67 12.89 -8.92
N VAL A 123 -10.69 14.04 -8.24
CA VAL A 123 -10.08 14.19 -6.90
C VAL A 123 -10.75 13.26 -5.91
N ALA A 124 -12.09 13.20 -5.90
CA ALA A 124 -12.84 12.31 -5.02
C ALA A 124 -12.48 10.83 -5.25
N LEU A 125 -12.43 10.38 -6.51
CA LEU A 125 -12.04 9.02 -6.86
C LEU A 125 -10.58 8.72 -6.44
N SER A 126 -9.68 9.69 -6.61
CA SER A 126 -8.27 9.56 -6.21
C SER A 126 -8.12 9.43 -4.70
N VAL A 127 -8.90 10.22 -3.94
CA VAL A 127 -8.97 10.13 -2.47
C VAL A 127 -9.56 8.79 -2.03
N LEU A 128 -10.63 8.32 -2.66
CA LEU A 128 -11.23 7.02 -2.36
C LEU A 128 -10.26 5.85 -2.65
N ALA A 129 -9.50 5.93 -3.75
CA ALA A 129 -8.49 4.93 -4.06
C ALA A 129 -7.37 4.91 -3.02
N GLY A 130 -6.80 6.07 -2.68
CA GLY A 130 -5.74 6.18 -1.68
C GLY A 130 -6.21 5.85 -0.25
N SER A 131 -7.46 6.15 0.10
CA SER A 131 -7.97 5.96 1.47
C SER A 131 -8.05 4.50 1.88
N SER A 132 -8.25 3.57 0.93
CA SER A 132 -8.19 2.13 1.19
C SER A 132 -6.85 1.70 1.80
N LEU A 133 -5.75 2.26 1.30
CA LEU A 133 -4.40 2.00 1.79
C LEU A 133 -4.11 2.72 3.10
N VAL A 134 -4.59 3.96 3.25
CA VAL A 134 -4.47 4.71 4.52
C VAL A 134 -5.23 3.99 5.63
N TYR A 135 -6.44 3.51 5.35
CA TYR A 135 -7.24 2.72 6.28
C TYR A 135 -6.53 1.41 6.66
N ALA A 136 -5.95 0.70 5.69
CA ALA A 136 -5.16 -0.49 5.96
C ALA A 136 -3.93 -0.19 6.84
N ALA A 137 -3.22 0.90 6.56
CA ALA A 137 -2.09 1.36 7.37
C ALA A 137 -2.52 1.67 8.81
N TRP A 138 -3.67 2.34 8.98
CA TRP A 138 -4.23 2.64 10.29
C TRP A 138 -4.64 1.37 11.04
N ARG A 139 -5.36 0.44 10.40
CA ARG A 139 -5.75 -0.84 11.00
C ARG A 139 -4.55 -1.70 11.42
N ILE A 140 -3.48 -1.75 10.62
CA ILE A 140 -2.25 -2.47 10.99
C ILE A 140 -1.58 -1.83 12.22
N ARG A 141 -1.72 -0.52 12.41
CA ARG A 141 -1.23 0.17 13.62
C ARG A 141 -2.13 -0.05 14.83
N GLU A 142 -3.44 -0.23 14.63
CA GLU A 142 -4.46 -0.35 15.68
C GLU A 142 -4.66 -1.77 16.20
N VAL A 143 -4.40 -2.82 15.41
CA VAL A 143 -4.43 -4.24 15.85
C VAL A 143 -3.25 -4.57 16.79
N ARG A 144 -2.62 -3.55 17.35
CA ARG A 144 -1.40 -3.59 18.15
C ARG A 144 -1.68 -3.08 19.56
#